data_AF-A0A6N9EPB3-F1
#
_entry.id   AF-A0A6N9EPB3-F1
#
_cell.length_a   1.000
_cell.length_b   1.000
_cell.length_c   1.000
_cell.angle_alpha   90.00
_cell.angle_beta   90.00
_cell.angle_gamma   90.00
#
_symmetry.space_group_name_H-M   'P 1'
#
loop_
_entity.id
_entity.type
_entity.pdbx_description
1 polymer ?
#
loop_
_entity_poly.entity_id
_entity_poly.type
_entity_poly.pdbx_seq_one_letter_code
_entity_poly.pdbx_strand_id
1 'polypeptide(L)'
;MSHSRKAAVLIVTMVLVVATGCGVAGSVFGGSSVSGTVTYRERIALTPDARLIVQVRDTSYADAAAELIAEQVISDPGQVPISFDVDYDPDDIDSRNTYSVSA
;
A
#
# COMPACT_ATOMS: atom_id res chain seq x y z
N MET A 1 -47.45 21.63 -26.45
CA MET A 1 -47.55 20.24 -25.97
C MET A 1 -46.17 19.81 -25.51
N SER A 2 -45.80 19.82 -24.21
CA SER A 2 -46.29 18.96 -23.13
C SER A 2 -46.25 17.48 -23.52
N HIS A 3 -45.21 16.76 -23.07
CA HIS A 3 -45.27 15.64 -22.12
C HIS A 3 -43.83 15.40 -21.60
N SER A 4 -43.51 15.83 -20.38
CA SER A 4 -43.61 15.02 -19.15
C SER A 4 -42.39 14.11 -18.98
N ARG A 5 -41.35 14.55 -18.25
CA ARG A 5 -41.11 14.21 -16.83
C ARG A 5 -41.02 12.70 -16.57
N LYS A 6 -39.82 12.23 -16.19
CA LYS A 6 -39.55 11.62 -14.87
C LYS A 6 -38.12 11.04 -14.81
N ALA A 7 -37.39 11.51 -13.80
CA ALA A 7 -36.17 10.90 -13.31
C ALA A 7 -36.42 9.45 -12.87
N ALA A 8 -35.43 8.58 -13.08
CA ALA A 8 -35.33 7.29 -12.39
C ALA A 8 -33.85 7.00 -12.18
N VAL A 9 -33.35 7.58 -11.10
CA VAL A 9 -32.20 7.09 -10.35
C VAL A 9 -32.51 5.66 -9.89
N LEU A 10 -31.61 4.72 -10.18
CA LEU A 10 -31.56 3.34 -9.67
C LEU A 10 -30.07 3.01 -9.65
N ILE A 11 -29.28 3.48 -8.68
CA ILE A 11 -29.09 2.96 -7.30
C ILE A 11 -29.48 1.48 -7.16
N VAL A 12 -28.49 0.71 -6.74
CA VAL A 12 -28.52 -0.68 -6.26
C VAL A 12 -28.67 -1.74 -7.35
N THR A 13 -27.51 -2.23 -7.79
CA THR A 13 -27.34 -3.69 -7.78
C THR A 13 -25.99 -3.99 -7.15
N MET A 14 -25.95 -3.82 -5.83
CA MET A 14 -24.97 -4.45 -4.96
C MET A 14 -25.21 -5.95 -5.08
N VAL A 15 -24.56 -6.57 -6.07
CA VAL A 15 -24.50 -8.02 -6.17
C VAL A 15 -23.52 -8.47 -5.09
N LEU A 16 -24.08 -8.91 -3.98
CA LEU A 16 -23.38 -9.63 -2.93
C LEU A 16 -22.98 -10.99 -3.48
N VAL A 17 -21.79 -11.09 -4.08
CA VAL A 17 -21.12 -12.38 -4.26
C VAL A 17 -20.53 -12.74 -2.90
N VAL A 18 -21.23 -13.57 -2.13
CA VAL A 18 -20.62 -14.30 -1.01
C VAL A 18 -19.82 -15.44 -1.61
N ALA A 19 -18.58 -15.15 -1.99
CA ALA A 19 -17.58 -16.18 -2.17
C ALA A 19 -17.05 -16.52 -0.77
N THR A 20 -17.61 -17.56 -0.15
CA THR A 20 -17.04 -18.20 1.03
C THR A 20 -15.77 -18.94 0.59
N GLY A 21 -14.68 -18.18 0.46
CA GLY A 21 -13.33 -18.70 0.37
C GLY A 21 -12.57 -18.23 1.59
N CYS A 22 -12.59 -19.01 2.68
CA CYS A 22 -11.62 -18.83 3.75
C CYS A 22 -10.30 -19.39 3.21
N GLY A 23 -9.55 -18.52 2.56
CA GLY A 23 -8.39 -18.88 1.78
C GLY A 23 -7.48 -17.68 1.60
N VAL A 24 -7.13 -17.03 2.71
CA VAL A 24 -5.84 -16.36 2.80
C VAL A 24 -5.12 -17.00 3.96
N ALA A 25 -4.14 -17.82 3.59
CA ALA A 25 -3.05 -18.21 4.46
C ALA A 25 -2.48 -16.91 5.05
N GLY A 26 -2.83 -16.65 6.31
CA GLY A 26 -2.09 -15.67 7.09
C GLY A 26 -0.68 -16.21 7.16
N SER A 27 0.25 -15.54 6.46
CA SER A 27 1.67 -15.76 6.66
C SER A 27 1.93 -15.57 8.15
N VAL A 28 2.17 -16.66 8.87
CA VAL A 28 2.56 -16.61 10.28
C VAL A 28 4.03 -16.22 10.33
N PHE A 29 4.35 -15.04 9.84
CA PHE A 29 5.52 -14.31 10.31
C PHE A 29 5.00 -13.51 11.50
N GLY A 30 5.56 -13.74 12.68
CA GLY A 30 5.28 -12.91 13.87
C GLY A 30 5.84 -11.49 13.75
N GLY A 31 5.93 -10.96 12.53
CA GLY A 31 6.42 -9.63 12.21
C GLY A 31 5.28 -8.62 12.30
N SER A 32 5.64 -7.39 12.65
CA SER A 32 4.75 -6.25 12.49
C SER A 32 4.97 -5.68 11.09
N SER A 33 3.98 -4.98 10.53
CA SER A 33 4.13 -4.42 9.18
C SER A 33 3.72 -2.96 9.09
N VAL A 34 4.32 -2.24 8.13
CA VAL A 34 3.96 -0.89 7.74
C VAL A 34 3.27 -0.93 6.39
N SER A 35 1.98 -0.60 6.38
CA SER A 35 1.17 -0.55 5.18
C SER A 35 0.91 0.88 4.71
N GLY A 36 0.73 1.04 3.41
CA GLY A 36 0.43 2.35 2.84
C GLY A 36 0.16 2.31 1.35
N THR A 37 0.22 3.48 0.72
CA THR A 37 -0.05 3.63 -0.70
C THR A 37 0.88 4.65 -1.32
N VAL A 38 1.51 4.27 -2.42
CA VAL A 38 2.38 5.13 -3.22
C VAL A 38 1.58 5.73 -4.37
N THR A 39 1.71 7.04 -4.53
CA THR A 39 1.14 7.79 -5.65
C THR A 39 2.21 8.73 -6.21
N TYR A 40 2.17 9.01 -7.51
CA TYR A 40 2.98 10.06 -8.12
C TYR A 40 2.08 11.03 -8.87
N ARG A 41 2.52 12.29 -8.99
CA ARG A 41 1.70 13.37 -9.56
C ARG A 41 1.62 13.32 -11.09
N GLU A 42 2.66 12.81 -11.71
CA GLU A 42 2.76 12.74 -13.15
C GLU A 42 1.78 11.71 -13.70
N ARG A 43 1.21 11.93 -14.89
CA ARG A 43 0.25 11.01 -15.51
C ARG A 43 0.92 10.17 -16.58
N ILE A 44 2.03 9.54 -16.24
CA ILE A 44 2.74 8.61 -17.12
C ILE A 44 2.45 7.20 -16.62
N ALA A 45 2.21 6.23 -17.51
CA ALA A 45 2.10 4.82 -17.10
C ALA A 45 3.48 4.30 -16.68
N LEU A 46 3.55 3.56 -15.57
CA LEU A 46 4.78 2.86 -15.22
C LEU A 46 5.12 1.86 -16.32
N THR A 47 6.41 1.79 -16.66
CA THR A 47 6.92 0.79 -17.60
C THR A 47 6.82 -0.61 -16.99
N PRO A 48 6.68 -1.68 -17.80
CA PRO A 48 6.65 -3.05 -17.27
C PRO A 48 7.92 -3.44 -16.52
N ASP A 49 9.05 -2.78 -16.80
CA ASP A 49 10.32 -2.98 -16.10
C ASP A 49 10.46 -2.15 -14.81
N ALA A 50 9.41 -1.42 -14.42
CA ALA A 50 9.44 -0.60 -13.21
C ALA A 50 9.52 -1.48 -11.95
N ARG A 51 10.27 -1.01 -10.97
CA ARG A 51 10.36 -1.62 -9.64
C ARG A 51 10.07 -0.56 -8.59
N LEU A 52 9.11 -0.84 -7.72
CA LEU A 52 8.84 -0.03 -6.55
C LEU A 52 9.67 -0.59 -5.39
N ILE A 53 10.47 0.26 -4.75
CA ILE A 53 11.31 -0.11 -3.62
C ILE A 53 10.84 0.72 -2.44
N VAL A 54 10.20 0.08 -1.46
CA VAL A 54 9.76 0.73 -0.23
C VAL A 54 10.70 0.35 0.89
N GLN A 55 11.23 1.33 1.60
CA GLN A 55 12.23 1.14 2.65
C GLN A 55 11.81 1.85 3.92
N VAL A 56 11.93 1.12 5.04
CA VAL A 56 11.79 1.64 6.40
C VAL A 56 13.18 1.82 6.98
N ARG A 57 13.48 3.04 7.45
CA ARG A 57 14.80 3.38 7.97
C ARG A 57 14.75 4.06 9.32
N ASP A 58 15.73 3.79 10.16
CA ASP A 58 15.98 4.56 11.37
C ASP A 58 16.65 5.89 11.03
N THR A 59 16.00 6.98 11.40
CA THR A 59 16.41 8.38 11.16
C THR A 59 16.62 9.15 12.45
N SER A 60 16.84 8.46 13.56
CA SER A 60 17.02 9.06 14.89
C SER A 60 18.25 9.95 14.97
N TYR A 61 19.30 9.59 14.24
CA TYR A 61 20.54 10.34 14.16
C TYR A 61 20.55 11.22 12.91
N ALA A 62 20.40 12.53 13.08
CA ALA A 62 20.39 13.48 11.96
C ALA A 62 21.73 13.58 11.22
N ASP A 63 22.84 13.25 11.88
CA ASP A 63 24.22 13.39 11.36
C ASP A 63 24.83 12.05 10.89
N ALA A 64 24.04 10.97 10.84
CA ALA A 64 24.48 9.65 10.41
C ALA A 64 23.66 9.13 9.22
N ALA A 65 24.22 8.16 8.49
CA ALA A 65 23.47 7.45 7.48
C ALA A 65 22.33 6.67 8.14
N ALA A 66 21.11 6.82 7.60
CA ALA A 66 19.93 6.16 8.13
C ALA A 66 20.03 4.64 7.95
N GLU A 67 19.86 3.90 9.04
CA GLU A 67 19.97 2.44 9.06
C GLU A 67 18.73 1.81 8.40
N LEU A 68 18.94 0.79 7.55
CA LEU A 68 17.84 0.09 6.89
C LEU A 68 17.29 -0.99 7.82
N ILE A 69 16.02 -0.84 8.21
CA ILE A 69 15.31 -1.80 9.06
C ILE A 69 14.61 -2.85 8.21
N ALA A 70 13.88 -2.39 7.18
CA ALA A 70 13.14 -3.29 6.29
C ALA A 70 13.06 -2.72 4.88
N GLU A 71 12.98 -3.62 3.90
CA GLU A 71 12.83 -3.29 2.48
C GLU A 71 11.81 -4.23 1.84
N GLN A 72 10.91 -3.66 1.06
CA GLN A 72 10.04 -4.38 0.14
C GLN A 72 10.33 -3.94 -1.29
N VAL A 73 10.47 -4.92 -2.18
CA VAL A 73 10.64 -4.68 -3.61
C VAL A 73 9.49 -5.30 -4.38
N ILE A 74 8.68 -4.46 -5.03
CA ILE A 74 7.57 -4.86 -5.89
C ILE A 74 8.00 -4.67 -7.33
N SER A 75 8.10 -5.78 -8.08
CA SER A 75 8.39 -5.75 -9.51
C SER A 75 7.07 -5.63 -10.29
N ASP A 76 7.07 -4.86 -11.38
CA ASP A 76 5.86 -4.52 -12.13
C ASP A 76 4.70 -4.06 -11.21
N PRO A 77 4.85 -2.92 -10.51
CA PRO A 77 3.86 -2.45 -9.55
C PRO A 77 2.52 -2.03 -10.19
N GLY A 78 2.42 -2.03 -11.53
CA GLY A 78 1.19 -1.72 -12.24
C GLY A 78 0.82 -0.24 -12.20
N GLN A 79 -0.42 0.06 -11.80
CA GLN A 79 -0.99 1.41 -11.87
C GLN A 79 -1.20 2.00 -10.48
N VAL A 80 -0.86 3.28 -10.31
CA VAL A 80 -1.14 4.02 -9.07
C VAL A 80 -2.64 4.24 -8.86
N PRO A 81 -3.12 4.24 -7.59
CA PRO A 81 -2.36 4.04 -6.35
C PRO A 81 -1.83 2.61 -6.15
N ILE A 82 -0.55 2.47 -5.78
CA ILE A 82 0.09 1.16 -5.52
C ILE A 82 0.12 0.92 -4.00
N SER A 83 -0.52 -0.15 -3.54
CA SER A 83 -0.45 -0.57 -2.14
C SER A 83 0.86 -1.30 -1.85
N PHE A 84 1.41 -1.05 -0.66
CA PHE A 84 2.58 -1.77 -0.14
C PHE A 84 2.33 -2.21 1.30
N ASP A 85 3.09 -3.22 1.73
CA ASP A 85 3.07 -3.76 3.08
C ASP A 85 4.50 -4.25 3.42
N VAL A 86 5.25 -3.43 4.17
CA VAL A 86 6.63 -3.74 4.53
C VAL A 86 6.65 -4.44 5.89
N ASP A 87 6.94 -5.73 5.89
CA ASP A 87 7.16 -6.52 7.11
C ASP A 87 8.50 -6.12 7.78
N TYR A 88 8.49 -6.00 9.10
CA TYR A 88 9.68 -5.74 9.92
C TYR A 88 9.64 -6.57 11.22
N ASP A 89 10.82 -6.79 11.81
CA ASP A 89 10.94 -7.41 13.13
C ASP A 89 10.67 -6.36 14.21
N PRO A 90 9.67 -6.52 15.09
CA PRO A 90 9.45 -5.58 16.19
C PRO A 90 10.63 -5.45 17.16
N ASP A 91 11.53 -6.44 17.23
CA ASP A 91 12.74 -6.38 18.07
C ASP A 91 13.78 -5.38 17.51
N ASP A 92 13.69 -5.00 16.24
CA ASP A 92 14.52 -3.96 15.60
C ASP A 92 14.00 -2.53 15.87
N ILE A 93 12.86 -2.40 16.55
CA ILE A 93 12.22 -1.11 16.84
C ILE A 93 12.47 -0.68 18.30
N ASP A 94 13.18 0.44 18.48
CA ASP A 94 13.28 1.16 19.75
C ASP A 94 12.27 2.31 19.77
N SER A 95 11.40 2.32 20.78
CA SER A 95 10.41 3.38 21.03
C SER A 95 10.98 4.80 21.17
N ARG A 96 12.29 4.94 21.43
CA ARG A 96 12.99 6.23 21.56
C ARG A 96 13.47 6.78 20.21
N ASN A 97 13.46 5.94 19.18
CA ASN A 97 13.97 6.24 17.86
C ASN A 97 12.86 6.77 16.94
N THR A 98 13.26 7.43 15.86
CA THR A 98 12.37 7.96 14.83
C THR A 98 12.61 7.24 13.51
N TYR A 99 11.54 6.68 12.95
CA TYR A 99 11.59 5.90 11.72
C TYR A 99 10.94 6.66 10.57
N SER A 100 11.49 6.50 9.38
CA SER A 100 10.97 7.07 8.14
C SER A 100 10.66 5.98 7.12
N VAL A 101 9.66 6.25 6.27
CA VAL A 101 9.28 5.39 5.14
C VAL A 101 9.58 6.16 3.86
N SER A 102 10.24 5.49 2.91
CA SER A 102 10.59 6.06 1.60
C SER A 102 10.24 5.08 0.48
N ALA A 103 9.81 5.60 -0.68
CA ALA A 103 9.36 4.84 -1.83
C ALA A 103 9.62 5.59 -3.14
#